data_AF-A0A183AEJ8-F1
#
_entry.id   AF-A0A183AEJ8-F1
#
_cell.length_a   1.000
_cell.length_b   1.000
_cell.length_c   1.000
_cell.angle_alpha   90.00
_cell.angle_beta   90.00
_cell.angle_gamma   90.00
#
_symmetry.space_group_name_H-M   'P 1'
#
loop_
_entity.id
_entity.type
_entity.pdbx_description
1 polymer ?
#
loop_
_entity_poly.entity_id
_entity_poly.type
_entity_poly.pdbx_seq_one_letter_code
_entity_poly.pdbx_strand_id
1 'polypeptide(L)' 'MSLRTVLLSIQSLLASPEPDDPQDAVVANQLKSSPQAFTRTAQHWAAIYANGPHKDPECNALVEKLVHMGFDEV' A
#
# COMPACT_ATOMS: atom_id res chain seq x y z
N MET A 1 -21.47 -11.62 15.79
CA MET A 1 -20.66 -11.22 14.63
C MET A 1 -21.24 -11.85 13.38
N SER A 2 -21.45 -11.08 12.31
CA SER A 2 -21.84 -11.58 10.98
C SER A 2 -20.76 -11.24 9.94
N LEU A 3 -20.80 -11.87 8.76
CA LEU A 3 -19.87 -11.56 7.67
C LEU A 3 -19.91 -10.08 7.28
N ARG A 4 -21.11 -9.47 7.27
CA ARG A 4 -21.27 -8.03 7.02
C ARG A 4 -20.50 -7.18 8.02
N THR A 5 -20.56 -7.51 9.32
CA THR A 5 -19.83 -6.74 10.34
C THR A 5 -18.33 -6.90 10.22
N VAL A 6 -17.83 -8.08 9.82
CA VAL A 6 -16.40 -8.30 9.58
C VAL A 6 -15.89 -7.49 8.40
N LEU A 7 -16.62 -7.50 7.28
CA LEU A 7 -16.23 -6.73 6.09
C LEU A 7 -16.19 -5.23 6.35
N LEU A 8 -17.17 -4.70 7.10
CA LEU A 8 -17.16 -3.29 7.52
C LEU A 8 -15.99 -2.98 8.46
N SER A 9 -15.61 -3.92 9.32
CA SER A 9 -14.43 -3.76 10.19
C SER A 9 -13.14 -3.70 9.36
N ILE A 10 -12.99 -4.55 8.34
CA ILE A 10 -11.83 -4.51 7.43
C ILE A 10 -11.79 -3.19 6.66
N GLN A 11 -12.93 -2.73 6.14
CA GLN A 11 -13.01 -1.43 5.47
C GLN A 11 -12.60 -0.27 6.40
N SER A 12 -13.03 -0.31 7.66
CA SER A 12 -12.64 0.68 8.66
C SER A 12 -11.14 0.63 8.96
N LEU A 13 -10.55 -0.57 9.01
CA LEU A 13 -9.11 -0.75 9.24
C LEU A 13 -8.27 -0.16 8.09
N LEU A 14 -8.74 -0.29 6.84
CA LEU A 14 -8.08 0.35 5.69
C LEU A 14 -8.14 1.88 5.75
N ALA A 15 -9.17 2.45 6.37
CA ALA A 15 -9.32 3.90 6.53
C ALA A 15 -8.55 4.46 7.75
N SER A 16 -8.32 3.64 8.77
CA SER A 16 -7.64 4.01 10.01
C SER A 16 -6.68 2.90 10.44
N PRO A 17 -5.45 2.87 9.90
CA PRO A 17 -4.45 1.87 10.28
C PRO A 17 -3.91 2.12 11.71
N GLU A 18 -3.57 1.04 12.41
CA GLU A 18 -2.98 1.07 13.76
C GLU A 18 -1.47 0.73 13.69
N PRO A 19 -0.57 1.73 13.68
CA PRO A 19 0.85 1.49 13.47
C PRO A 19 1.59 1.03 14.75
N ASP A 20 0.96 1.12 15.92
CA ASP A 20 1.49 0.66 17.21
C ASP A 20 1.30 -0.84 17.46
N ASP A 21 0.37 -1.48 16.75
CA ASP A 21 0.19 -2.93 16.72
C ASP A 21 0.28 -3.45 15.27
N PRO A 22 1.49 -3.46 14.68
CA PRO A 22 1.64 -3.64 13.24
C PRO A 22 1.61 -5.12 12.82
N GLN A 23 0.93 -5.40 11.72
CA GLN A 23 1.06 -6.69 11.02
C GLN A 23 2.37 -6.77 10.21
N ASP A 24 2.81 -5.64 9.65
CA ASP A 24 4.07 -5.48 8.92
C ASP A 24 4.86 -4.31 9.54
N ALA A 25 6.01 -4.62 10.11
CA ALA A 25 6.84 -3.64 10.80
C ALA A 25 7.45 -2.59 9.86
N VAL A 26 7.73 -2.94 8.60
CA VAL A 26 8.33 -2.03 7.61
C VAL A 26 7.31 -0.99 7.17
N VAL A 27 6.10 -1.45 6.83
CA VAL A 27 5.00 -0.56 6.42
C VAL A 27 4.57 0.34 7.56
N ALA A 28 4.48 -0.20 8.79
CA ALA A 28 4.17 0.61 9.96
C ALA A 28 5.25 1.65 10.27
N ASN A 29 6.53 1.29 10.13
CA ASN A 29 7.61 2.25 10.29
C ASN A 29 7.59 3.33 9.19
N GLN A 30 7.26 2.97 7.95
CA GLN A 30 7.08 3.94 6.86
C GLN A 30 5.94 4.92 7.19
N LEU A 31 4.81 4.42 7.69
CA LEU A 31 3.69 5.26 8.11
C LEU A 31 4.08 6.22 9.25
N LYS A 32 4.83 5.75 10.25
CA LYS A 32 5.28 6.59 11.38
C LYS A 32 6.35 7.61 10.97
N SER A 33 7.35 7.18 10.21
CA SER A 33 8.53 7.98 9.88
C SER A 33 8.31 8.89 8.67
N SER A 34 7.51 8.47 7.70
CA SER A 34 7.23 9.22 6.47
C SER A 34 5.80 8.96 5.95
N PRO A 35 4.78 9.61 6.54
CA PRO A 35 3.38 9.44 6.15
C PRO A 35 3.10 9.75 4.66
N GLN A 36 3.83 10.71 4.08
CA GLN A 36 3.71 11.06 2.66
C GLN A 36 4.21 9.93 1.76
N ALA A 37 5.35 9.33 2.09
CA ALA A 37 5.88 8.18 1.35
C ALA A 37 4.95 6.97 1.49
N PHE A 38 4.41 6.71 2.69
CA PHE A 38 3.39 5.68 2.90
C PHE A 38 2.17 5.89 1.98
N THR A 39 1.62 7.11 1.95
CA THR A 39 0.44 7.43 1.13
C THR A 39 0.72 7.17 -0.35
N ARG A 40 1.89 7.59 -0.83
CA ARG A 40 2.35 7.39 -2.20
C ARG A 40 2.49 5.89 -2.55
N THR A 41 3.17 5.12 -1.70
CA THR A 41 3.33 3.67 -1.88
C THR A 41 1.98 2.95 -1.85
N ALA A 42 1.10 3.30 -0.90
CA ALA A 42 -0.24 2.71 -0.78
C ALA A 42 -1.12 3.00 -2.01
N GLN A 43 -1.07 4.22 -2.55
CA GLN A 43 -1.77 4.58 -3.79
C GLN A 43 -1.24 3.79 -5.00
N HIS A 44 0.08 3.68 -5.13
CA HIS A 44 0.70 2.91 -6.20
C HIS A 44 0.30 1.42 -6.13
N TRP A 45 0.34 0.81 -4.95
CA TRP A 45 -0.11 -0.58 -4.76
C TRP A 45 -1.59 -0.74 -5.03
N ALA A 46 -2.43 0.20 -4.59
CA ALA A 46 -3.86 0.19 -4.90
C ALA A 46 -4.11 0.25 -6.42
N ALA A 47 -3.33 1.05 -7.17
CA ALA A 47 -3.46 1.13 -8.62
C ALA A 47 -3.06 -0.16 -9.35
N ILE A 48 -1.97 -0.80 -8.93
CA ILE A 48 -1.45 -2.02 -9.58
C ILE A 48 -2.30 -3.25 -9.21
N TYR A 49 -2.58 -3.45 -7.92
CA TYR A 49 -3.17 -4.70 -7.43
C TYR A 49 -4.68 -4.63 -7.20
N ALA A 50 -5.25 -3.43 -7.06
CA ALA A 50 -6.68 -3.24 -6.76
C ALA A 50 -7.41 -2.31 -7.76
N ASN A 51 -6.78 -2.02 -8.91
CA ASN A 51 -7.34 -1.16 -9.96
C ASN A 51 -7.76 0.24 -9.45
N GLY A 52 -7.00 0.77 -8.49
CA GLY A 52 -7.18 2.11 -7.94
C GLY A 52 -6.95 3.23 -8.97
N PRO A 53 -7.56 4.41 -8.77
CA PRO A 53 -7.54 5.49 -9.76
C PRO A 53 -6.22 6.28 -9.82
N HIS A 54 -5.41 6.25 -8.77
CA HIS A 54 -4.19 7.06 -8.66
C HIS A 54 -2.96 6.29 -9.14
N LYS A 55 -2.59 6.50 -10.40
CA LYS A 55 -1.34 5.97 -10.96
C LYS A 55 -0.22 6.97 -10.76
N ASP A 56 0.83 6.54 -10.06
CA ASP A 56 2.04 7.33 -9.90
C ASP A 56 3.04 7.00 -11.02
N PRO A 57 3.26 7.90 -12.00
CA PRO A 57 4.13 7.63 -13.14
C PRO A 57 5.62 7.53 -12.75
N GLU A 58 6.05 8.22 -11.69
CA GLU A 58 7.45 8.16 -11.24
C GLU A 58 7.74 6.81 -10.57
N CYS A 59 6.83 6.30 -9.73
CA CYS A 59 6.97 4.96 -9.15
C CYS A 59 6.98 3.89 -10.25
N ASN A 60 6.09 3.99 -11.24
CA ASN A 60 6.06 3.07 -12.37
C ASN A 60 7.37 3.09 -13.17
N ALA A 61 7.93 4.28 -13.45
CA ALA A 61 9.19 4.42 -14.17
C ALA A 61 10.38 3.81 -13.40
N LEU A 62 10.39 3.93 -12.07
CA LEU A 62 11.41 3.29 -11.23
C LEU A 62 11.30 1.76 -11.26
N VAL A 63 10.09 1.22 -11.20
CA VAL A 63 9.85 -0.22 -11.33
C VAL A 63 10.27 -0.72 -12.71
N GLU A 64 9.87 -0.04 -13.79
CA GLU A 64 10.26 -0.38 -15.16
C GLU A 64 11.78 -0.41 -15.34
N LYS A 65 12.51 0.53 -14.72
CA LYS A 65 13.97 0.54 -14.73
C LYS A 65 14.56 -0.71 -14.05
N LEU A 66 13.98 -1.16 -12.93
CA LEU A 66 14.43 -2.36 -12.23
C LEU A 66 14.13 -3.62 -13.06
N VAL A 67 12.96 -3.68 -13.70
CA VAL A 67 12.60 -4.76 -14.61
C VAL A 67 13.55 -4.81 -15.81
N HIS A 68 13.92 -3.66 -16.37
CA HIS A 68 14.95 -3.58 -17.43
C HIS A 68 16.33 -4.05 -17.00
N MET A 69 16.66 -3.95 -15.70
CA MET A 69 17.90 -4.49 -15.14
C MET A 69 17.85 -6.01 -14.93
N GLY A 70 16.73 -6.66 -15.22
CA GLY A 70 16.53 -8.11 -15.13
C GLY A 70 15.99 -8.59 -13.78
N PHE A 71 15.45 -7.69 -12.95
CA PHE A 71 14.74 -8.07 -11.74
C PHE A 71 13.28 -8.40 -12.05
N ASP A 72 12.74 -9.41 -11.37
CA ASP A 72 11.33 -9.76 -11.48
C ASP A 72 10.44 -8.72 -10.78
N GLU A 73 9.26 -8.49 -11.35
CA GLU A 73 8.25 -7.58 -10.80
C GLU A 73 7.40 -8.24 -9.69
N VAL A 74 7.64 -9.53 -9.38
CA VAL A 74 6.80 -10.36 -8.50
C VAL A 74 7.60 -11.35 -7.67
#